data_AF-A0A6G0Y4B2-F1
#
_entry.id   AF-A0A6G0Y4B2-F1
#
_cell.length_a   1.000
_cell.length_b   1.000
_cell.length_c   1.000
_cell.angle_alpha   90.00
_cell.angle_beta   90.00
_cell.angle_gamma   90.00
#
_symmetry.space_group_name_H-M   'P 1'
#
loop_
_entity.id
_entity.type
_entity.pdbx_description
1 polymer ?
#
loop_
_entity_poly.entity_id
_entity_poly.type
_entity_poly.pdbx_seq_one_letter_code
_entity_poly.pdbx_strand_id
1 'polypeptide(L)' 'MLCNICNDDIFDSDDIKCSTCNEFLHFACAGFRETSFRKMSNNDKLNWCCNNCKFR' A
#
# COMPACT_ATOMS: atom_id res chain seq x y z
N MET A 1 -5.34 -6.16 10.03
CA MET A 1 -6.00 -5.89 8.73
C MET A 1 -5.41 -6.88 7.73
N LEU A 2 -6.14 -7.41 6.77
CA LEU A 2 -5.56 -8.37 5.81
C LEU A 2 -5.12 -7.66 4.52
N CYS A 3 -3.98 -8.07 3.97
CA CYS A 3 -3.51 -7.55 2.68
C CYS A 3 -4.30 -8.17 1.54
N ASN A 4 -4.85 -7.32 0.66
CA ASN A 4 -5.66 -7.81 -0.47
C ASN A 4 -4.86 -8.58 -1.55
N ILE A 5 -3.52 -8.60 -1.49
CA ILE A 5 -2.69 -9.36 -2.44
C ILE A 5 -2.33 -10.75 -1.89
N CYS A 6 -1.78 -10.84 -0.68
CA CYS A 6 -1.31 -12.11 -0.12
C CYS A 6 -2.29 -12.76 0.86
N ASN A 7 -3.36 -12.05 1.25
CA ASN A 7 -4.32 -12.46 2.28
C ASN A 7 -3.71 -12.73 3.66
N ASP A 8 -2.51 -12.18 3.92
CA ASP A 8 -1.84 -12.28 5.23
C ASP A 8 -2.06 -11.02 6.08
N ASP A 9 -1.76 -11.10 7.37
CA ASP A 9 -1.96 -10.02 8.32
C ASP A 9 -0.99 -8.86 8.06
N ILE A 10 -1.53 -7.65 8.06
CA ILE A 10 -0.76 -6.41 8.01
C ILE A 10 -0.51 -5.95 9.44
N PHE A 11 0.76 -5.88 9.81
CA PHE A 11 1.22 -5.30 11.05
C PHE A 11 1.26 -3.76 10.96
N ASP A 12 1.17 -3.13 12.12
CA ASP A 12 1.22 -1.67 12.24
C ASP A 12 2.49 -1.12 11.57
N SER A 13 2.34 -0.08 10.74
CA SER A 13 3.41 0.53 9.93
C SER A 13 3.88 -0.22 8.67
N ASP A 14 3.31 -1.38 8.33
CA ASP A 14 3.54 -2.05 7.04
C ASP A 14 2.46 -1.75 6.00
N ASP A 15 1.40 -1.03 6.37
CA ASP A 15 0.25 -0.80 5.49
C ASP A 15 0.43 0.39 4.54
N ILE A 16 -0.13 0.24 3.34
CA ILE A 16 -0.42 1.34 2.43
C ILE A 16 -1.84 1.16 1.89
N LYS A 17 -2.61 2.25 1.91
CA LYS A 17 -4.01 2.27 1.48
C LYS A 17 -4.15 2.90 0.10
N CYS A 18 -4.82 2.21 -0.81
CA CYS A 18 -5.14 2.79 -2.12
C CYS A 18 -6.20 3.89 -2.00
N SER A 19 -5.94 5.06 -2.57
CA SER A 19 -6.89 6.20 -2.59
C SER A 19 -8.14 5.94 -3.44
N THR A 20 -8.09 5.00 -4.39
CA THR A 20 -9.18 4.67 -5.32
C THR A 20 -10.09 3.55 -4.81
N CYS A 21 -9.53 2.36 -4.55
CA CYS A 21 -10.33 1.21 -4.07
C CYS A 21 -10.43 1.11 -2.55
N ASN A 22 -9.72 1.97 -1.80
CA ASN A 22 -9.66 1.97 -0.34
C ASN A 22 -9.10 0.69 0.29
N GLU A 23 -8.52 -0.21 -0.50
CA GLU A 23 -7.92 -1.44 0.01
C GLU A 23 -6.57 -1.21 0.66
N PHE A 24 -6.29 -2.03 1.67
CA PHE A 24 -5.03 -2.03 2.41
C PHE A 24 -4.12 -3.14 1.89
N LEU A 25 -2.85 -2.81 1.75
CA LEU A 25 -1.81 -3.71 1.27
C LEU A 25 -0.56 -3.55 2.12
N HIS A 26 0.24 -4.62 2.25
CA HIS A 26 1.63 -4.45 2.66
C HIS A 26 2.33 -3.54 1.65
N PHE A 27 3.22 -2.66 2.10
CA PHE A 27 4.00 -1.83 1.18
C PHE A 27 4.82 -2.70 0.21
N ALA A 28 5.27 -3.87 0.67
CA ALA A 28 6.01 -4.84 -0.13
C ALA A 28 5.13 -5.46 -1.23
N CYS A 29 3.90 -5.87 -0.89
CA CYS A 29 2.90 -6.36 -1.85
C CYS A 29 2.50 -5.27 -2.85
N ALA A 30 2.50 -4.01 -2.43
CA ALA A 30 2.31 -2.84 -3.29
C ALA A 30 3.51 -2.52 -4.20
N GLY A 31 4.63 -3.23 -4.06
CA GLY A 31 5.82 -3.11 -4.90
C GLY A 31 6.89 -2.14 -4.38
N PHE A 32 6.78 -1.68 -3.14
CA PHE A 32 7.78 -0.81 -2.53
C PHE A 32 8.89 -1.59 -1.82
N ARG A 33 10.10 -1.03 -1.84
CA ARG A 33 11.13 -1.36 -0.86
C ARG A 33 10.87 -0.59 0.42
N GLU A 34 11.17 -1.19 1.58
CA GLU A 34 10.95 -0.57 2.89
C GLU A 34 11.58 0.84 2.99
N THR A 35 12.83 0.99 2.52
CA THR A 35 13.54 2.28 2.56
C THR A 35 12.88 3.35 1.69
N SER A 36 12.28 2.97 0.56
CA SER A 36 11.51 3.89 -0.29
C SER A 36 10.17 4.23 0.34
N PHE A 37 9.48 3.24 0.91
CA PHE A 37 8.19 3.42 1.57
C PHE A 37 8.31 4.34 2.81
N ARG A 38 9.34 4.14 3.63
CA ARG A 38 9.61 5.00 4.80
C ARG A 38 9.94 6.44 4.43
N LYS A 39 10.46 6.68 3.23
CA LYS A 39 10.76 8.03 2.72
C LYS A 39 9.56 8.71 2.04
N MET A 40 8.46 7.99 1.78
CA MET A 40 7.28 8.61 1.19
C MET A 40 6.68 9.63 2.16
N SER A 41 6.37 10.81 1.62
CA SER A 41 5.64 11.83 2.35
C SER A 41 4.24 11.31 2.71
N ASN A 42 3.65 11.82 3.80
CA ASN A 42 2.26 11.49 4.13
C ASN A 42 1.30 11.81 2.98
N ASN A 43 1.52 12.91 2.25
CA ASN A 43 0.71 13.25 1.09
C ASN A 43 0.82 12.21 -0.04
N ASP A 44 2.01 11.67 -0.29
CA ASP A 44 2.22 10.65 -1.31
C ASP A 44 1.56 9.32 -0.91
N LYS A 45 1.62 8.96 0.37
CA LYS A 45 0.92 7.78 0.91
C LYS A 45 -0.60 7.92 0.80
N LEU A 46 -1.15 9.08 1.14
CA LEU A 46 -2.59 9.36 1.05
C LEU A 46 -3.12 9.35 -0.38
N ASN A 47 -2.32 9.79 -1.35
CA ASN A 47 -2.70 9.83 -2.76
C ASN A 47 -2.29 8.56 -3.53
N TRP A 48 -1.65 7.58 -2.88
CA TRP A 48 -1.15 6.40 -3.56
C TRP A 48 -2.27 5.56 -4.17
N CYS A 49 -2.03 5.06 -5.39
CA CYS A 49 -2.96 4.22 -6.13
C CYS A 49 -2.31 2.86 -6.45
N CYS A 50 -3.02 1.76 -6.18
CA CYS A 50 -2.55 0.40 -6.40
C CYS A 50 -2.50 0.05 -7.89
N ASN A 51 -1.72 -0.98 -8.24
CA ASN A 51 -1.56 -1.38 -9.65
C ASN A 51 -2.89 -1.81 -10.28
N ASN A 52 -3.77 -2.48 -9.53
CA ASN A 52 -5.10 -2.85 -10.03
C ASN A 52 -5.94 -1.64 -10.44
N CYS A 53 -5.83 -0.51 -9.75
CA CYS A 53 -6.56 0.71 -10.10
C CYS A 53 -5.82 1.56 -11.14
N LYS A 54 -4.48 1.51 -11.19
CA LYS A 54 -3.67 2.24 -12.18
C LYS A 54 -3.81 1.68 -13.60
N PHE A 55 -3.99 0.38 -13.74
CA PHE A 55 -4.07 -0.31 -15.04
C PHE A 55 -5.50 -0.71 -15.42
N ARG A 56 -6.50 -0.16 -14.73
CA ARG A 56 -7.93 -0.38 -15.01
C ARG A 56 -8.45 0.59 -16.06
#